data_AF-A0A7S0JWJ7-F1
#
_entry.id   AF-A0A7S0JWJ7-F1
#
_cell.length_a   1.000
_cell.length_b   1.000
_cell.length_c   1.000
_cell.angle_alpha   90.00
_cell.angle_beta   90.00
_cell.angle_gamma   90.00
#
_symmetry.space_group_name_H-M   'P 1'
#
loop_
_entity.id
_entity.type
_entity.pdbx_description
1 polymer ?
#
loop_
_entity_poly.entity_id
_entity_poly.type
_entity_poly.pdbx_seq_one_letter_code
_entity_poly.pdbx_strand_id
1 'polypeptide(L)'
;GFPSVRQGLAAELGGRGGGRIRIRVKGTANFGREAEQLVANGGAGTQSGSSMSGGGAGGSIDVEADVIGGRSMFSAVGASGFSTSATGGCGAGGRVAIRARRRGGLSDAVEARAWGGNYRCSASAPGTVYLEEAGR
;
A
#
# COMPACT_ATOMS: atom_id res chain seq x y z
N GLY A 1 31.12 0.81 -23.68
CA GLY A 1 30.69 -0.29 -22.80
C GLY A 1 30.00 0.31 -21.61
N PHE A 2 28.77 -0.11 -21.32
CA PHE A 2 28.03 0.38 -20.15
C PHE A 2 28.62 -0.22 -18.88
N PRO A 3 28.75 0.55 -17.78
CA PRO A 3 29.24 0.01 -16.53
C PRO A 3 28.21 -1.00 -16.00
N SER A 4 28.69 -2.21 -15.70
CA SER A 4 27.93 -3.20 -14.95
C SER A 4 27.64 -2.63 -13.57
N VAL A 5 26.35 -2.47 -13.26
CA VAL A 5 25.90 -2.22 -11.89
C VAL A 5 26.38 -3.41 -11.08
N ARG A 6 27.36 -3.19 -10.20
CA ARG A 6 27.67 -4.16 -9.14
C ARG A 6 26.36 -4.35 -8.39
N GLN A 7 25.74 -5.51 -8.55
CA GLN A 7 24.82 -6.02 -7.53
C GLN A 7 25.64 -6.05 -6.26
N GLY A 8 25.48 -5.01 -5.43
CA GLY A 8 25.83 -5.15 -4.02
C GLY A 8 25.03 -6.35 -3.54
N LEU A 9 25.72 -7.39 -3.10
CA LEU A 9 25.15 -8.49 -2.32
C LEU A 9 24.69 -7.96 -0.94
N ALA A 10 23.91 -6.88 -0.92
CA ALA A 10 22.93 -6.71 0.13
C ALA A 10 21.77 -7.56 -0.34
N ALA A 11 21.71 -8.82 0.11
CA ALA A 11 20.42 -9.47 0.17
C ALA A 11 19.56 -8.53 1.02
N GLU A 12 18.67 -7.75 0.38
CA GLU A 12 17.66 -6.98 1.09
C GLU A 12 16.78 -8.00 1.82
N LEU A 13 17.20 -8.36 3.03
CA LEU A 13 16.48 -9.28 3.88
C LEU A 13 15.10 -8.69 4.12
N GLY A 14 15.04 -7.39 4.47
CA GLY A 14 13.81 -6.66 4.72
C GLY A 14 13.04 -6.26 3.47
N GLY A 15 11.72 -6.26 3.59
CA GLY A 15 10.82 -5.84 2.53
C GLY A 15 10.80 -4.32 2.31
N ARG A 16 10.73 -3.89 1.05
CA ARG A 16 10.64 -2.47 0.68
C ARG A 16 9.34 -1.82 1.18
N GLY A 17 9.37 -0.52 1.51
CA GLY A 17 8.15 0.24 1.81
C GLY A 17 7.26 0.46 0.57
N GLY A 18 5.97 0.71 0.79
CA GLY A 18 4.97 0.88 -0.28
C GLY A 18 4.95 2.23 -1.01
N GLY A 19 5.81 3.18 -0.63
CA GLY A 19 5.94 4.46 -1.31
C GLY A 19 4.71 5.38 -1.18
N ARG A 20 4.56 6.32 -2.12
CA ARG A 20 3.47 7.29 -2.14
C ARG A 20 2.87 7.44 -3.53
N ILE A 21 1.54 7.35 -3.61
CA ILE A 21 0.74 7.68 -4.78
C ILE A 21 -0.06 8.95 -4.46
N ARG A 22 0.01 9.95 -5.34
CA ARG A 22 -0.81 11.15 -5.24
C ARG A 22 -1.46 11.45 -6.58
N ILE A 23 -2.79 11.54 -6.57
CA ILE A 23 -3.59 11.83 -7.76
C ILE A 23 -4.47 13.04 -7.47
N ARG A 24 -4.37 14.05 -8.32
CA ARG A 24 -5.16 15.28 -8.24
C ARG A 24 -5.77 15.58 -9.59
N VAL A 25 -7.08 15.54 -9.66
CA VAL A 25 -7.84 15.79 -10.88
C VAL A 25 -8.79 16.96 -10.66
N LYS A 26 -8.93 17.80 -11.67
CA LYS A 26 -10.04 18.74 -11.80
C LYS A 26 -11.03 18.08 -12.77
N GLY A 27 -12.21 17.72 -12.31
CA GLY A 27 -13.16 16.86 -13.03
C GLY A 27 -13.18 15.41 -12.54
N THR A 28 -13.31 14.47 -13.47
CA THR A 28 -13.58 13.06 -13.18
C THR A 28 -12.31 12.21 -13.24
N ALA A 29 -11.98 11.52 -12.15
CA ALA A 29 -11.05 10.40 -12.12
C ALA A 29 -11.85 9.09 -12.23
N ASN A 30 -11.70 8.38 -13.35
CA ASN A 30 -12.36 7.10 -13.57
C ASN A 30 -11.35 5.96 -13.45
N PHE A 31 -11.61 5.07 -12.50
CA PHE A 31 -10.79 3.91 -12.22
C PHE A 31 -11.50 2.68 -12.81
N GLY A 32 -10.83 1.93 -13.71
CA GLY A 32 -11.39 0.84 -14.54
C GLY A 32 -11.94 -0.38 -13.78
N ARG A 33 -12.06 -1.56 -14.40
CA ARG A 33 -12.45 -2.81 -13.71
C ARG A 33 -11.25 -3.75 -13.61
N GLU A 34 -10.32 -3.46 -12.71
CA GLU A 34 -9.24 -4.40 -12.37
C GLU A 34 -9.14 -4.60 -10.86
N ALA A 35 -8.66 -5.79 -10.47
CA ALA A 35 -8.33 -6.08 -9.08
C ALA A 35 -7.12 -5.21 -8.69
N GLU A 36 -7.32 -4.27 -7.78
CA GLU A 36 -6.30 -3.36 -7.23
C GLU A 36 -5.66 -2.41 -8.25
N GLN A 37 -6.19 -1.19 -8.35
CA GLN A 37 -5.71 -0.21 -9.34
C GLN A 37 -4.58 0.67 -8.83
N LEU A 38 -4.61 1.02 -7.54
CA LEU A 38 -3.57 1.83 -6.92
C LEU A 38 -2.98 1.02 -5.77
N VAL A 39 -1.73 0.60 -5.96
CA VAL A 39 -1.03 -0.28 -5.04
C VAL A 39 0.20 0.44 -4.49
N ALA A 40 0.13 0.77 -3.21
CA ALA A 40 1.23 1.27 -2.39
C ALA A 40 1.51 0.29 -1.25
N ASN A 41 1.57 -1.01 -1.55
CA ASN A 41 1.82 -2.05 -0.55
C ASN A 41 3.31 -2.18 -0.24
N GLY A 42 3.64 -2.51 1.00
CA GLY A 42 4.98 -2.96 1.34
C GLY A 42 5.34 -4.27 0.62
N GLY A 43 6.63 -4.48 0.37
CA GLY A 43 7.16 -5.74 -0.13
C GLY A 43 7.35 -6.74 1.01
N ALA A 44 7.17 -8.02 0.72
CA ALA A 44 7.51 -9.09 1.66
C ALA A 44 9.01 -9.12 1.95
N GLY A 45 9.38 -9.49 3.18
CA GLY A 45 10.76 -9.85 3.47
C GLY A 45 11.16 -11.11 2.70
N THR A 46 12.43 -11.22 2.33
CA THR A 46 12.92 -12.38 1.56
C THR A 46 13.53 -13.43 2.48
N GLN A 47 13.48 -14.69 2.05
CA GLN A 47 14.18 -15.80 2.69
C GLN A 47 15.63 -15.83 2.20
N SER A 48 16.58 -15.76 3.13
CA SER A 48 17.98 -16.07 2.87
C SER A 48 18.57 -16.85 4.05
N GLY A 49 18.71 -18.16 3.88
CA GLY A 49 19.23 -19.06 4.93
C GLY A 49 18.42 -19.02 6.23
N SER A 50 19.11 -19.07 7.37
CA SER A 50 18.55 -19.00 8.74
C SER A 50 18.14 -17.59 9.19
N SER A 51 18.08 -16.63 8.26
CA SER A 51 17.98 -15.21 8.59
C SER A 51 16.54 -14.77 8.86
N MET A 52 16.40 -13.81 9.78
CA MET A 52 15.15 -13.10 10.04
C MET A 52 15.05 -11.88 9.13
N SER A 53 13.86 -11.60 8.61
CA SER A 53 13.58 -10.36 7.90
C SER A 53 12.26 -9.73 8.33
N GLY A 54 12.23 -8.39 8.24
CA GLY A 54 11.02 -7.61 8.42
C GLY A 54 10.25 -7.44 7.11
N GLY A 55 8.92 -7.35 7.19
CA GLY A 55 8.10 -6.94 6.06
C GLY A 55 8.10 -5.42 5.89
N GLY A 56 7.94 -4.96 4.65
CA GLY A 56 7.88 -3.54 4.35
C GLY A 56 6.57 -2.88 4.81
N ALA A 57 6.65 -1.64 5.30
CA ALA A 57 5.47 -0.87 5.67
C ALA A 57 4.61 -0.52 4.45
N GLY A 58 3.29 -0.46 4.66
CA GLY A 58 2.34 0.08 3.70
C GLY A 58 2.61 1.55 3.41
N GLY A 59 2.32 1.96 2.19
CA GLY A 59 2.57 3.30 1.68
C GLY A 59 1.43 4.26 1.96
N SER A 60 1.38 5.33 1.16
CA SER A 60 0.31 6.32 1.22
C SER A 60 -0.33 6.54 -0.15
N ILE A 61 -1.66 6.59 -0.16
CA ILE A 61 -2.46 6.91 -1.35
C ILE A 61 -3.30 8.13 -1.01
N ASP A 62 -3.18 9.19 -1.82
CA ASP A 62 -3.92 10.46 -1.67
C ASP A 62 -4.58 10.79 -3.01
N VAL A 63 -5.89 10.55 -3.11
CA VAL A 63 -6.68 10.79 -4.33
C VAL A 63 -7.67 11.92 -4.07
N GLU A 64 -7.64 12.92 -4.94
CA GLU A 64 -8.53 14.08 -4.88
C GLU A 64 -9.06 14.39 -6.28
N ALA A 65 -10.38 14.36 -6.46
CA ALA A 65 -11.04 14.70 -7.72
C ALA A 65 -12.44 15.28 -7.47
N ASP A 66 -13.07 15.87 -8.49
CA ASP A 66 -14.45 16.33 -8.33
C ASP A 66 -15.40 15.13 -8.34
N VAL A 67 -15.14 14.15 -9.22
CA VAL A 67 -15.83 12.85 -9.25
C VAL A 67 -14.79 11.74 -9.30
N ILE A 68 -14.95 10.72 -8.46
CA ILE A 68 -14.17 9.49 -8.39
C ILE A 68 -15.12 8.34 -8.75
N GLY A 69 -15.03 7.90 -10.00
CA GLY A 69 -15.92 6.91 -10.58
C GLY A 69 -15.26 5.56 -10.82
N GLY A 70 -16.11 4.58 -11.15
CA GLY A 70 -15.69 3.23 -11.52
C GLY A 70 -15.64 2.27 -10.33
N ARG A 71 -15.01 1.11 -10.54
CA ARG A 71 -14.87 0.04 -9.54
C ARG A 71 -13.39 -0.17 -9.23
N SER A 72 -12.93 0.35 -8.10
CA SER A 72 -11.51 0.36 -7.79
C SER A 72 -11.23 -0.19 -6.41
N MET A 73 -10.03 -0.72 -6.25
CA MET A 73 -9.46 -1.07 -4.95
C MET A 73 -8.16 -0.30 -4.78
N PHE A 74 -8.07 0.52 -3.74
CA PHE A 74 -6.84 1.23 -3.36
C PHE A 74 -6.21 0.52 -2.16
N SER A 75 -4.97 0.07 -2.33
CA SER A 75 -4.30 -0.79 -1.37
C SER A 75 -3.01 -0.15 -0.85
N ALA A 76 -2.96 0.11 0.46
CA ALA A 76 -1.75 0.54 1.17
C ALA A 76 -1.50 -0.38 2.37
N VAL A 77 -1.21 -1.64 2.08
CA VAL A 77 -1.08 -2.71 3.07
C VAL A 77 0.40 -2.95 3.39
N GLY A 78 0.73 -3.08 4.67
CA GLY A 78 2.03 -3.55 5.12
C GLY A 78 2.21 -5.03 4.85
N ALA A 79 3.44 -5.45 4.57
CA ALA A 79 3.74 -6.85 4.29
C ALA A 79 4.26 -7.59 5.53
N SER A 80 4.23 -8.92 5.45
CA SER A 80 4.84 -9.79 6.44
C SER A 80 6.34 -9.96 6.15
N GLY A 81 7.12 -10.07 7.22
CA GLY A 81 8.51 -10.51 7.12
C GLY A 81 8.61 -12.01 6.92
N PHE A 82 9.85 -12.51 6.89
CA PHE A 82 10.14 -13.93 6.85
C PHE A 82 10.98 -14.34 8.07
N SER A 83 10.73 -15.53 8.61
CA SER A 83 11.55 -16.13 9.66
C SER A 83 11.36 -17.65 9.71
N THR A 84 12.42 -18.38 9.97
CA THR A 84 12.37 -19.83 10.28
C THR A 84 12.24 -20.10 11.79
N SER A 85 12.53 -19.10 12.63
CA SER A 85 12.57 -19.18 14.10
C SER A 85 11.52 -18.32 14.81
N ALA A 86 10.51 -17.84 14.07
CA ALA A 86 9.37 -17.06 14.59
C ALA A 86 9.68 -15.63 15.08
N THR A 87 10.76 -15.01 14.62
CA THR A 87 11.23 -13.68 15.08
C THR A 87 11.29 -12.62 13.96
N GLY A 88 10.60 -12.85 12.84
CA GLY A 88 10.47 -11.89 11.74
C GLY A 88 9.46 -10.79 12.05
N GLY A 89 9.79 -9.54 11.70
CA GLY A 89 8.92 -8.37 11.92
C GLY A 89 7.88 -8.16 10.82
N CYS A 90 6.80 -7.47 11.13
CA CYS A 90 5.78 -7.06 10.14
C CYS A 90 5.91 -5.59 9.78
N GLY A 91 5.55 -5.24 8.55
CA GLY A 91 5.42 -3.85 8.13
C GLY A 91 4.12 -3.23 8.63
N ALA A 92 4.18 -1.99 9.09
CA ALA A 92 3.02 -1.20 9.52
C ALA A 92 1.99 -1.00 8.40
N GLY A 93 0.73 -0.75 8.74
CA GLY A 93 -0.29 -0.37 7.78
C GLY A 93 -0.04 1.00 7.15
N GLY A 94 -0.56 1.18 5.94
CA GLY A 94 -0.45 2.43 5.20
C GLY A 94 -1.58 3.41 5.49
N ARG A 95 -1.70 4.42 4.63
CA ARG A 95 -2.76 5.44 4.68
C ARG A 95 -3.40 5.59 3.31
N VAL A 96 -4.73 5.51 3.24
CA VAL A 96 -5.48 5.80 2.02
C VAL A 96 -6.44 6.94 2.31
N ALA A 97 -6.30 8.04 1.57
CA ALA A 97 -7.21 9.17 1.60
C ALA A 97 -7.86 9.34 0.22
N ILE A 98 -9.19 9.34 0.19
CA ILE A 98 -10.00 9.53 -1.01
C ILE A 98 -10.92 10.72 -0.75
N ARG A 99 -10.83 11.75 -1.58
CA ARG A 99 -11.63 12.97 -1.46
C ARG A 99 -12.35 13.28 -2.77
N ALA A 100 -13.67 13.18 -2.74
CA ALA A 100 -14.54 13.65 -3.83
C ALA A 100 -15.05 15.06 -3.51
N ARG A 101 -14.72 16.04 -4.35
CA ARG A 101 -15.13 17.45 -4.13
C ARG A 101 -16.59 17.73 -4.49
N ARG A 102 -17.27 16.82 -5.19
CA ARG A 102 -18.69 16.93 -5.52
C ARG A 102 -19.50 15.97 -4.65
N ARG A 103 -20.68 16.41 -4.21
CA ARG A 103 -21.67 15.55 -3.55
C ARG A 103 -22.18 14.47 -4.51
N GLY A 104 -22.22 13.21 -4.07
CA GLY A 104 -22.47 12.06 -4.94
C GLY A 104 -21.35 11.81 -5.96
N GLY A 105 -20.16 12.37 -5.69
CA GLY A 105 -18.98 12.26 -6.53
C GLY A 105 -18.15 11.03 -6.23
N LEU A 106 -18.40 10.27 -5.16
CA LEU A 106 -17.69 9.03 -4.85
C LEU A 106 -18.55 7.80 -5.24
N SER A 107 -18.02 6.96 -6.12
CA SER A 107 -18.68 5.69 -6.48
C SER A 107 -18.70 4.71 -5.30
N ASP A 108 -19.85 4.08 -5.04
CA ASP A 108 -20.02 3.03 -4.01
C ASP A 108 -19.16 1.78 -4.28
N ALA A 109 -18.66 1.62 -5.51
CA ALA A 109 -17.78 0.52 -5.89
C ALA A 109 -16.29 0.83 -5.67
N VAL A 110 -15.96 1.95 -5.01
CA VAL A 110 -14.61 2.28 -4.59
C VAL A 110 -14.34 1.64 -3.22
N GLU A 111 -13.39 0.72 -3.22
CA GLU A 111 -12.92 0.04 -2.02
C GLU A 111 -11.52 0.55 -1.66
N ALA A 112 -11.22 0.62 -0.37
CA ALA A 112 -9.92 1.01 0.13
C ALA A 112 -9.51 0.13 1.30
N ARG A 113 -8.23 -0.24 1.32
CA ARG A 113 -7.66 -1.06 2.40
C ARG A 113 -6.31 -0.53 2.84
N ALA A 114 -6.17 -0.44 4.15
CA ALA A 114 -4.93 -0.09 4.82
C ALA A 114 -4.87 -0.84 6.14
N TRP A 115 -3.98 -1.83 6.21
CA TRP A 115 -3.69 -2.58 7.44
C TRP A 115 -2.24 -3.03 7.41
N GLY A 116 -1.67 -3.31 8.58
CA GLY A 116 -0.32 -3.82 8.69
C GLY A 116 -0.22 -5.29 8.30
N GLY A 117 1.00 -5.75 8.04
CA GLY A 117 1.28 -7.15 7.79
C GLY A 117 0.93 -8.02 8.99
N ASN A 118 0.74 -9.32 8.74
CA ASN A 118 0.46 -10.29 9.78
C ASN A 118 1.49 -11.42 9.71
N TYR A 119 2.20 -11.64 10.81
CA TYR A 119 3.13 -12.74 10.97
C TYR A 119 3.00 -13.31 12.38
N ARG A 120 3.25 -14.62 12.51
CA ARG A 120 2.95 -15.54 13.63
C ARG A 120 2.99 -15.00 15.07
N CYS A 121 3.74 -13.93 15.36
CA CYS A 121 4.07 -13.50 16.72
C CYS A 121 3.87 -12.00 16.99
N SER A 122 3.50 -11.19 15.99
CA SER A 122 3.34 -9.75 16.20
C SER A 122 2.22 -9.16 15.35
N ALA A 123 1.26 -8.54 16.03
CA ALA A 123 0.32 -7.64 15.38
C ALA A 123 1.09 -6.40 14.92
N SER A 124 0.96 -6.07 13.64
CA SER A 124 1.53 -4.84 13.11
C SER A 124 0.64 -3.63 13.41
N ALA A 125 1.22 -2.43 13.34
CA ALA A 125 0.45 -1.20 13.49
C ALA A 125 -0.69 -1.13 12.44
N PRO A 126 -1.89 -0.69 12.84
CA PRO A 126 -3.03 -0.60 11.93
C PRO A 126 -2.76 0.43 10.83
N GLY A 127 -3.48 0.28 9.72
CA GLY A 127 -3.54 1.32 8.69
C GLY A 127 -4.77 2.20 8.88
N THR A 128 -4.89 3.24 8.05
CA THR A 128 -6.02 4.17 8.10
C THR A 128 -6.59 4.39 6.71
N VAL A 129 -7.91 4.30 6.61
CA VAL A 129 -8.67 4.68 5.42
C VAL A 129 -9.51 5.90 5.78
N TYR A 130 -9.42 6.93 4.96
CA TYR A 130 -10.20 8.15 5.06
C TYR A 130 -10.94 8.36 3.74
N LEU A 131 -12.26 8.37 3.82
CA LEU A 131 -13.18 8.61 2.72
C LEU A 131 -13.93 9.89 3.03
N GLU A 132 -13.79 10.88 2.15
CA GLU A 132 -14.48 12.16 2.26
C GLU A 132 -15.18 12.46 0.96
N GLU A 133 -16.41 12.93 1.09
CA GLU A 133 -17.22 13.41 0.00
C GLU A 133 -17.83 14.75 0.39
N ALA A 134 -17.86 15.71 -0.53
CA ALA A 134 -18.44 17.02 -0.24
C ALA A 134 -19.89 16.90 0.23
N GLY A 135 -20.13 17.36 1.47
CA GLY A 135 -21.45 17.32 2.11
C GLY A 135 -21.77 16.03 2.87
N ARG A 136 -20.78 15.21 3.20
CA ARG A 136 -20.88 14.02 4.05
C ARG A 136 -19.85 14.03 5.18
#